data_AF-R9P9S1-F1
#
_entry.id   AF-R9P9S1-F1
#
_cell.length_a   1.000
_cell.length_b   1.000
_cell.length_c   1.000
_cell.angle_alpha   90.00
_cell.angle_beta   90.00
_cell.angle_gamma   90.00
#
_symmetry.space_group_name_H-M   'P 1'
#
loop_
_entity.id
_entity.type
_entity.pdbx_description
1 polymer ?
#
loop_
_entity_poly.entity_id
_entity_poly.type
_entity_poly.pdbx_seq_one_letter_code
_entity_poly.pdbx_strand_id
1 'polypeptide(L)'
;MLTFRFAFLVPTVNKAPVYAPVDVCKADGVTLIPAAEANSGQSGCNGGNNFMCSCMQPFDDTSDSTLALGFAAFTTGQESDTDCACYYAEFAHDGQGKPIKRNKLIFQVTNTGGDVQSQNIDFQIPGGGLGAFPQGCPKQWGVAASLWGDQYGGVKTASQCKNLPGPLQEGCEWRFSDWGDNPVLKGSPKRVRCPKSLIDRSGCQRKDDNTASAYSGRISSENAAAPAQHKRDRSVCLAGGKKQGYSAGGVAGTGGTVDGDQGKPQGYSPESAGNGKDTGVGSGSGSNPPHSGGDSGSAQPPASGDGGQGGNGPLTSPSRGHKKCRSSH
;
A
#
# COMPACT_ATOMS: atom_id res chain seq x y z
N MET A 1 6.53 -16.74 2.83
CA MET A 1 7.56 -15.68 2.96
C MET A 1 6.85 -14.39 3.40
N LEU A 2 7.54 -13.46 4.07
CA LEU A 2 7.03 -12.09 4.20
C LEU A 2 7.41 -11.34 2.93
N THR A 3 6.42 -11.02 2.11
CA THR A 3 6.62 -10.16 0.94
C THR A 3 6.24 -8.74 1.33
N PHE A 4 7.14 -7.79 1.09
CA PHE A 4 6.83 -6.38 1.26
C PHE A 4 6.24 -5.84 -0.05
N ARG A 5 4.92 -5.61 -0.10
CA ARG A 5 4.27 -4.82 -1.15
C ARG A 5 3.27 -3.83 -0.56
N PHE A 6 2.87 -2.86 -1.37
CA PHE A 6 1.87 -1.88 -1.00
C PHE A 6 0.50 -2.35 -1.52
N ALA A 7 -0.12 -3.27 -0.77
CA ALA A 7 -1.35 -3.96 -1.11
C ALA A 7 -2.60 -3.04 -1.09
N PHE A 8 -2.69 -2.13 -2.06
CA PHE A 8 -3.88 -1.33 -2.33
C PHE A 8 -4.90 -2.14 -3.15
N LEU A 9 -5.48 -3.14 -2.50
CA LEU A 9 -6.84 -3.57 -2.80
C LEU A 9 -7.75 -2.92 -1.75
N VAL A 10 -8.90 -2.40 -2.19
CA VAL A 10 -9.83 -1.71 -1.28
C VAL A 10 -10.45 -2.73 -0.34
N PRO A 11 -10.57 -2.41 0.96
CA PRO A 11 -11.01 -3.40 1.94
C PRO A 11 -12.35 -4.06 1.64
N THR A 12 -12.41 -5.33 2.02
CA THR A 12 -13.36 -6.33 1.53
C THR A 12 -14.68 -6.31 2.32
N VAL A 13 -15.64 -5.50 1.87
CA VAL A 13 -16.89 -5.31 2.63
C VAL A 13 -17.88 -6.47 2.48
N ASN A 14 -18.52 -6.82 3.60
CA ASN A 14 -19.57 -7.83 3.74
C ASN A 14 -19.15 -9.27 3.37
N LYS A 15 -17.83 -9.56 3.43
CA LYS A 15 -17.28 -10.89 3.21
C LYS A 15 -17.22 -11.76 4.47
N ALA A 16 -17.08 -11.14 5.64
CA ALA A 16 -16.95 -11.80 6.94
C ALA A 16 -18.00 -11.31 7.96
N PRO A 17 -18.32 -12.13 8.99
CA PRO A 17 -19.22 -11.73 10.08
C PRO A 17 -18.54 -10.73 11.03
N VAL A 18 -18.63 -9.44 10.70
CA VAL A 18 -17.99 -8.32 11.42
C VAL A 18 -19.00 -7.36 12.06
N TYR A 19 -18.58 -6.59 13.06
CA TYR A 19 -19.43 -5.53 13.67
C TYR A 19 -19.50 -4.28 12.79
N ALA A 20 -18.41 -3.95 12.11
CA ALA A 20 -18.29 -2.97 11.04
C ALA A 20 -17.21 -3.49 10.08
N PRO A 21 -17.25 -3.14 8.78
CA PRO A 21 -16.15 -3.43 7.86
C PRO A 21 -14.93 -2.56 8.16
N VAL A 22 -13.83 -2.81 7.45
CA VAL A 22 -12.66 -1.93 7.48
C VAL A 22 -13.02 -0.54 6.93
N ASP A 23 -12.54 0.49 7.62
CA ASP A 23 -12.65 1.91 7.27
C ASP A 23 -12.02 2.18 5.89
N VAL A 24 -12.83 2.72 4.98
CA VAL A 24 -12.40 3.22 3.67
C VAL A 24 -12.29 4.74 3.74
N CYS A 25 -11.22 5.30 3.16
CA CYS A 25 -10.99 6.74 3.12
C CYS A 25 -11.13 7.33 1.72
N LYS A 26 -11.34 8.64 1.68
CA LYS A 26 -11.22 9.49 0.48
C LYS A 26 -9.74 9.66 0.11
N ALA A 27 -9.48 10.42 -0.96
CA ALA A 27 -8.14 10.64 -1.50
C ALA A 27 -7.13 11.16 -0.46
N ASP A 28 -7.58 11.96 0.52
CA ASP A 28 -6.77 12.48 1.63
C ASP A 28 -6.21 11.41 2.58
N GLY A 29 -6.69 10.16 2.51
CA GLY A 29 -6.29 9.06 3.39
C GLY A 29 -6.79 9.19 4.84
N VAL A 30 -7.65 10.16 5.15
CA VAL A 30 -8.07 10.49 6.54
C VAL A 30 -9.59 10.57 6.68
N THR A 31 -10.28 11.20 5.73
CA THR A 31 -11.74 11.37 5.73
C THR A 31 -12.41 10.07 5.35
N LEU A 32 -13.28 9.56 6.21
CA LEU A 32 -14.03 8.34 5.92
C LEU A 32 -15.05 8.50 4.80
N ILE A 33 -15.20 7.41 4.06
CA ILE A 33 -16.36 7.12 3.24
C ILE A 33 -17.31 6.27 4.11
N PRO A 34 -18.58 6.67 4.33
CA PRO A 34 -19.55 5.88 5.08
C PRO A 34 -19.69 4.48 4.50
N ALA A 35 -19.84 3.44 5.34
CA ALA A 35 -19.81 2.06 4.88
C ALA A 35 -20.79 1.79 3.71
N ALA A 36 -22.04 2.28 3.76
CA ALA A 36 -22.99 2.09 2.65
C ALA A 36 -22.53 2.72 1.31
N GLU A 37 -21.82 3.85 1.36
CA GLU A 37 -21.19 4.48 0.18
C GLU A 37 -19.96 3.66 -0.25
N ALA A 38 -19.12 3.21 0.68
CA ALA A 38 -17.96 2.37 0.38
C ALA A 38 -18.33 1.03 -0.28
N ASN A 39 -19.48 0.44 0.11
CA ASN A 39 -19.99 -0.83 -0.42
C ASN A 39 -20.49 -0.74 -1.87
N SER A 40 -20.96 0.44 -2.27
CA SER A 40 -21.56 0.71 -3.58
C SER A 40 -20.62 1.51 -4.51
N GLY A 41 -19.65 2.22 -3.91
CA GLY A 41 -18.56 2.91 -4.58
C GLY A 41 -17.46 1.96 -5.07
N GLN A 42 -16.68 2.45 -6.03
CA GLN A 42 -15.66 1.66 -6.71
C GLN A 42 -14.27 1.90 -6.11
N SER A 43 -13.42 0.87 -6.12
CA SER A 43 -12.01 0.97 -5.74
C SER A 43 -11.27 2.03 -6.57
N GLY A 44 -10.44 2.87 -5.95
CA GLY A 44 -9.55 3.80 -6.65
C GLY A 44 -8.65 3.11 -7.69
N CYS A 45 -8.22 1.88 -7.40
CA CYS A 45 -7.46 1.03 -8.31
C CYS A 45 -8.27 0.57 -9.53
N ASN A 46 -9.60 0.57 -9.43
CA ASN A 46 -10.52 0.21 -10.51
C ASN A 46 -11.31 1.43 -11.02
N GLY A 47 -10.71 2.63 -10.91
CA GLY A 47 -11.25 3.88 -11.45
C GLY A 47 -12.20 4.66 -10.54
N GLY A 48 -12.50 4.19 -9.33
CA GLY A 48 -13.38 4.86 -8.36
C GLY A 48 -12.68 5.81 -7.39
N ASN A 49 -13.25 5.99 -6.20
CA ASN A 49 -12.85 6.98 -5.18
C ASN A 49 -12.58 6.38 -3.79
N ASN A 50 -12.75 5.06 -3.63
CA ASN A 50 -12.43 4.35 -2.39
C ASN A 50 -10.91 4.12 -2.28
N PHE A 51 -10.30 4.50 -1.15
CA PHE A 51 -8.87 4.29 -0.88
C PHE A 51 -8.63 3.74 0.54
N MET A 52 -7.43 3.20 0.77
CA MET A 52 -6.98 2.80 2.11
C MET A 52 -6.73 4.05 2.96
N CYS A 53 -7.16 4.05 4.23
CA CYS A 53 -6.81 5.11 5.16
C CYS A 53 -5.31 5.06 5.52
N SER A 54 -4.62 6.20 5.49
CA SER A 54 -3.17 6.30 5.78
C SER A 54 -2.81 5.85 7.19
N CYS A 55 -3.73 5.86 8.15
CA CYS A 55 -3.46 5.33 9.49
C CYS A 55 -3.34 3.80 9.56
N MET A 56 -3.73 3.07 8.52
CA MET A 56 -3.41 1.65 8.35
C MET A 56 -1.98 1.46 7.80
N GLN A 57 -1.02 1.95 8.59
CA GLN A 57 0.42 1.75 8.41
C GLN A 57 0.95 0.80 9.48
N PRO A 58 2.12 0.18 9.27
CA PRO A 58 2.78 -0.63 10.28
C PRO A 58 3.36 0.23 11.41
N PHE A 59 3.48 -0.34 12.61
CA PHE A 59 4.00 0.32 13.80
C PHE A 59 4.51 -0.69 14.83
N ASP A 60 5.31 -0.23 15.78
CA ASP A 60 5.96 -1.09 16.78
C ASP A 60 5.16 -1.27 18.07
N ASP A 61 5.43 -2.35 18.82
CA ASP A 61 5.03 -2.42 20.21
C ASP A 61 6.00 -1.62 21.10
N THR A 62 5.46 -0.81 22.01
CA THR A 62 6.25 0.07 22.90
C THR A 62 6.87 -0.66 24.09
N SER A 63 6.53 -1.94 24.31
CA SER A 63 7.01 -2.76 25.42
C SER A 63 7.90 -3.93 24.98
N ASP A 64 7.74 -4.44 23.76
CA ASP A 64 8.58 -5.47 23.16
C ASP A 64 9.11 -5.01 21.78
N SER A 65 10.37 -4.56 21.74
CA SER A 65 11.03 -4.10 20.51
C SER A 65 11.27 -5.19 19.46
N THR A 66 11.00 -6.46 19.76
CA THR A 66 11.00 -7.54 18.75
C THR A 66 9.64 -7.71 18.07
N LEU A 67 8.59 -7.10 18.62
CA LEU A 67 7.21 -7.14 18.17
C LEU A 67 6.82 -5.87 17.40
N ALA A 68 6.00 -6.08 16.37
CA ALA A 68 5.32 -5.01 15.66
C ALA A 68 3.91 -5.44 15.25
N LEU A 69 3.15 -4.46 14.76
CA LEU A 69 1.76 -4.57 14.38
C LEU A 69 1.50 -3.92 13.02
N GLY A 70 0.44 -4.35 12.34
CA GLY A 70 0.00 -3.73 11.10
C GLY A 70 -1.06 -4.52 10.35
N PHE A 71 -1.04 -4.42 9.02
CA PHE A 71 -2.11 -4.88 8.13
C PHE A 71 -1.54 -5.68 6.97
N ALA A 72 -2.27 -6.68 6.49
CA ALA A 72 -1.80 -7.57 5.43
C ALA A 72 -2.92 -8.05 4.50
N ALA A 73 -2.53 -8.47 3.30
CA ALA A 73 -3.29 -9.42 2.51
C ALA A 73 -2.83 -10.85 2.85
N PHE A 74 -3.78 -11.70 3.27
CA PHE A 74 -3.48 -13.04 3.78
C PHE A 74 -4.73 -13.93 3.77
N THR A 75 -4.58 -15.23 3.48
CA THR A 75 -5.67 -16.20 3.61
C THR A 75 -5.17 -17.58 4.07
N THR A 76 -6.01 -18.27 4.85
CA THR A 76 -5.87 -19.69 5.24
C THR A 76 -6.94 -20.59 4.63
N GLY A 77 -7.79 -20.06 3.74
CA GLY A 77 -8.99 -20.73 3.25
C GLY A 77 -9.85 -19.76 2.46
N GLN A 78 -11.07 -19.49 2.93
CA GLN A 78 -11.94 -18.48 2.34
C GLN A 78 -11.71 -17.11 2.98
N GLU A 79 -11.93 -16.07 2.18
CA GLU A 79 -11.96 -14.65 2.59
C GLU A 79 -12.86 -14.40 3.82
N SER A 80 -14.00 -15.10 3.90
CA SER A 80 -14.93 -15.08 5.05
C SER A 80 -14.30 -15.51 6.38
N ASP A 81 -13.26 -16.33 6.31
CA ASP A 81 -12.65 -17.00 7.46
C ASP A 81 -11.49 -16.15 8.02
N THR A 82 -10.85 -15.36 7.15
CA THR A 82 -9.66 -14.55 7.45
C THR A 82 -9.93 -13.06 7.60
N ASP A 83 -10.89 -12.49 6.86
CA ASP A 83 -11.09 -11.03 6.84
C ASP A 83 -11.36 -10.44 8.22
N CYS A 84 -10.64 -9.36 8.54
CA CYS A 84 -10.57 -8.70 9.84
C CYS A 84 -10.12 -9.57 11.03
N ALA A 85 -9.71 -10.83 10.84
CA ALA A 85 -9.06 -11.60 11.88
C ALA A 85 -7.61 -11.13 12.07
N CYS A 86 -7.08 -11.33 13.27
CA CYS A 86 -5.67 -11.06 13.56
C CYS A 86 -4.86 -12.36 13.67
N TYR A 87 -3.61 -12.30 13.22
CA TYR A 87 -2.69 -13.43 13.23
C TYR A 87 -1.33 -13.02 13.78
N TYR A 88 -0.76 -13.88 14.61
CA TYR A 88 0.62 -13.79 15.10
C TYR A 88 1.55 -14.61 14.21
N ALA A 89 2.65 -14.02 13.78
CA ALA A 89 3.72 -14.66 13.02
C ALA A 89 5.08 -14.47 13.69
N GLU A 90 5.94 -15.48 13.59
CA GLU A 90 7.36 -15.39 13.92
C GLU A 90 8.21 -15.60 12.67
N PHE A 91 9.34 -14.89 12.61
CA PHE A 91 10.32 -14.98 11.55
C PHE A 91 11.65 -15.55 12.10
N ALA A 92 12.34 -16.35 11.29
CA ALA A 92 13.59 -16.99 11.70
C ALA A 92 14.82 -16.13 11.38
N HIS A 93 14.84 -15.55 10.18
CA HIS A 93 15.94 -14.77 9.60
C HIS A 93 15.42 -13.98 8.39
N ASP A 94 16.27 -13.14 7.80
CA ASP A 94 15.98 -12.50 6.51
C ASP A 94 16.08 -13.50 5.34
N GLY A 95 15.74 -13.08 4.12
CA GLY A 95 15.86 -13.89 2.90
C GLY A 95 17.28 -14.32 2.53
N GLN A 96 18.30 -13.82 3.25
CA GLN A 96 19.73 -14.14 3.07
C GLN A 96 20.29 -14.98 4.24
N GLY A 97 19.43 -15.42 5.17
CA GLY A 97 19.82 -16.23 6.34
C GLY A 97 20.38 -15.42 7.52
N LYS A 98 20.34 -14.09 7.49
CA LYS A 98 20.90 -13.22 8.53
C LYS A 98 19.93 -13.08 9.72
N PRO A 99 20.44 -12.99 10.97
CA PRO A 99 19.62 -12.65 12.13
C PRO A 99 18.92 -11.30 11.95
N ILE A 100 17.63 -11.27 12.29
CA ILE A 100 16.77 -10.08 12.30
C ILE A 100 16.47 -9.71 13.75
N LYS A 101 16.56 -8.41 14.07
CA LYS A 101 16.28 -7.93 15.44
C LYS A 101 14.79 -7.98 15.75
N ARG A 102 13.96 -7.62 14.77
CA ARG A 102 12.51 -7.62 14.83
C ARG A 102 11.99 -8.84 14.11
N ASN A 103 11.33 -9.73 14.85
CA ASN A 103 11.02 -11.08 14.37
C ASN A 103 9.62 -11.59 14.77
N LYS A 104 8.79 -10.74 15.38
CA LYS A 104 7.39 -11.03 15.70
C LYS A 104 6.47 -10.01 15.05
N LEU A 105 5.31 -10.46 14.57
CA LEU A 105 4.30 -9.60 13.97
C LEU A 105 2.91 -10.04 14.40
N ILE A 106 2.06 -9.09 14.81
CA ILE A 106 0.60 -9.29 14.90
C ILE A 106 -0.06 -8.44 13.83
N PHE A 107 -0.61 -9.07 12.80
CA PHE A 107 -1.24 -8.36 11.68
C PHE A 107 -2.75 -8.63 11.63
N GLN A 108 -3.54 -7.64 11.25
CA GLN A 108 -4.94 -7.82 10.87
C GLN A 108 -5.04 -8.02 9.35
N VAL A 109 -5.90 -8.95 8.92
CA VAL A 109 -6.21 -9.14 7.50
C VAL A 109 -7.20 -8.05 7.06
N THR A 110 -6.79 -7.21 6.12
CA THR A 110 -7.61 -6.13 5.53
C THR A 110 -7.97 -6.39 4.07
N ASN A 111 -7.43 -7.47 3.49
CA ASN A 111 -7.55 -7.84 2.08
C ASN A 111 -7.24 -9.35 1.88
N THR A 112 -7.69 -9.91 0.75
CA THR A 112 -7.19 -11.19 0.22
C THR A 112 -6.51 -10.95 -1.13
N GLY A 113 -5.23 -11.31 -1.27
CA GLY A 113 -4.50 -11.18 -2.53
C GLY A 113 -4.80 -12.34 -3.50
N GLY A 114 -4.91 -12.05 -4.79
CA GLY A 114 -5.18 -13.07 -5.81
C GLY A 114 -3.99 -13.96 -6.17
N ASP A 115 -2.77 -13.55 -5.81
CA ASP A 115 -1.52 -14.27 -6.11
C ASP A 115 -0.81 -14.85 -4.86
N VAL A 116 -1.34 -14.61 -3.65
CA VAL A 116 -0.81 -15.26 -2.43
C VAL A 116 -1.23 -16.73 -2.39
N GLN A 117 -0.33 -17.58 -2.88
CA GLN A 117 -0.30 -19.00 -2.51
C GLN A 117 -0.33 -19.12 -0.98
N SER A 118 -1.03 -20.14 -0.46
CA SER A 118 -1.40 -20.26 0.96
C SER A 118 -0.23 -20.06 1.92
N GLN A 119 -0.50 -19.33 3.00
CA GLN A 119 0.47 -18.93 4.05
C GLN A 119 1.54 -17.90 3.66
N ASN A 120 1.50 -17.28 2.48
CA ASN A 120 2.26 -16.04 2.22
C ASN A 120 1.54 -14.83 2.84
N ILE A 121 2.31 -13.95 3.46
CA ILE A 121 1.84 -12.66 3.99
C ILE A 121 2.35 -11.58 3.02
N ASP A 122 1.42 -10.87 2.39
CA ASP A 122 1.74 -9.62 1.68
C ASP A 122 1.45 -8.45 2.62
N PHE A 123 2.50 -7.90 3.23
CA PHE A 123 2.38 -6.99 4.37
C PHE A 123 2.45 -5.53 3.96
N GLN A 124 1.47 -4.75 4.39
CA GLN A 124 1.13 -3.42 3.86
C GLN A 124 2.13 -2.35 4.31
N ILE A 125 3.19 -2.16 3.53
CA ILE A 125 4.23 -1.14 3.79
C ILE A 125 4.25 -0.07 2.69
N PRO A 126 4.12 1.23 3.04
CA PRO A 126 4.38 2.34 2.11
C PRO A 126 5.75 2.23 1.44
N GLY A 127 5.76 2.35 0.11
CA GLY A 127 6.99 2.19 -0.66
C GLY A 127 7.49 0.75 -0.75
N GLY A 128 6.66 -0.25 -0.42
CA GLY A 128 6.88 -1.66 -0.78
C GLY A 128 6.67 -1.98 -2.27
N GLY A 129 6.19 -1.02 -3.07
CA GLY A 129 5.88 -1.19 -4.50
C GLY A 129 4.42 -1.55 -4.74
N LEU A 130 3.85 -1.02 -5.83
CA LEU A 130 2.40 -1.01 -6.10
C LEU A 130 1.81 -2.35 -6.58
N GLY A 131 2.66 -3.33 -6.90
CA GLY A 131 2.27 -4.66 -7.36
C GLY A 131 1.44 -4.62 -8.64
N ALA A 132 0.38 -5.43 -8.68
CA ALA A 132 -0.49 -5.61 -9.84
C ALA A 132 -1.44 -4.42 -10.13
N PHE A 133 -1.54 -3.42 -9.23
CA PHE A 133 -2.49 -2.31 -9.34
C PHE A 133 -1.81 -0.92 -9.34
N PRO A 134 -0.84 -0.66 -10.26
CA PRO A 134 -0.02 0.56 -10.26
C PRO A 134 -0.80 1.87 -10.37
N GLN A 135 -2.05 1.84 -10.84
CA GLN A 135 -2.94 2.99 -10.97
C GLN A 135 -3.53 3.51 -9.66
N GLY A 136 -3.54 2.72 -8.58
CA GLY A 136 -4.22 3.06 -7.33
C GLY A 136 -3.65 4.28 -6.60
N CYS A 137 -2.37 4.19 -6.22
CA CYS A 137 -1.69 5.26 -5.48
C CYS A 137 -1.53 6.56 -6.29
N PRO A 138 -1.21 6.55 -7.60
CA PRO A 138 -1.19 7.77 -8.40
C PRO A 138 -2.55 8.47 -8.47
N LYS A 139 -3.65 7.69 -8.53
CA LYS A 139 -4.99 8.27 -8.47
C LYS A 139 -5.31 8.88 -7.09
N GLN A 140 -4.85 8.26 -6.00
CA GLN A 140 -5.06 8.80 -4.66
C GLN A 140 -4.31 10.14 -4.46
N TRP A 141 -3.02 10.17 -4.80
CA TRP A 141 -2.12 11.24 -4.37
C TRP A 141 -1.80 12.27 -5.45
N GLY A 142 -2.27 12.08 -6.69
CA GLY A 142 -2.01 13.00 -7.81
C GLY A 142 -0.56 13.02 -8.30
N VAL A 143 0.23 12.00 -7.95
CA VAL A 143 1.69 11.95 -8.12
C VAL A 143 2.09 10.68 -8.88
N ALA A 144 3.09 10.76 -9.75
CA ALA A 144 3.50 9.66 -10.62
C ALA A 144 4.14 8.50 -9.85
N ALA A 145 3.74 7.26 -10.17
CA ALA A 145 4.22 6.02 -9.54
C ALA A 145 5.76 5.87 -9.55
N SER A 146 6.42 6.37 -10.60
CA SER A 146 7.87 6.30 -10.81
C SER A 146 8.71 6.98 -9.73
N LEU A 147 8.11 7.86 -8.91
CA LEU A 147 8.80 8.52 -7.79
C LEU A 147 8.92 7.64 -6.53
N TRP A 148 8.20 6.51 -6.48
CA TRP A 148 8.09 5.62 -5.31
C TRP A 148 8.88 4.31 -5.45
N GLY A 149 9.84 4.27 -6.38
CA GLY A 149 10.66 3.11 -6.67
C GLY A 149 9.96 2.08 -7.56
N ASP A 150 10.41 0.82 -7.48
CA ASP A 150 9.98 -0.22 -8.41
C ASP A 150 8.53 -0.65 -8.19
N GLN A 151 7.86 -1.08 -9.27
CA GLN A 151 6.50 -1.63 -9.18
C GLN A 151 6.40 -2.80 -8.18
N TYR A 152 7.45 -3.62 -8.04
CA TYR A 152 7.55 -4.67 -7.03
C TYR A 152 8.77 -4.42 -6.14
N GLY A 153 8.58 -4.40 -4.82
CA GLY A 153 9.64 -4.11 -3.85
C GLY A 153 9.97 -2.62 -3.67
N GLY A 154 9.41 -1.73 -4.48
CA GLY A 154 9.37 -0.27 -4.26
C GLY A 154 10.72 0.40 -4.05
N VAL A 155 10.76 1.35 -3.10
CA VAL A 155 11.98 2.05 -2.71
C VAL A 155 13.01 1.08 -2.13
N LYS A 156 14.30 1.42 -2.29
CA LYS A 156 15.45 0.61 -1.85
C LYS A 156 16.17 1.19 -0.63
N THR A 157 15.94 2.46 -0.30
CA THR A 157 16.53 3.12 0.89
C THR A 157 15.52 4.01 1.59
N ALA A 158 15.69 4.19 2.91
CA ALA A 158 14.89 5.13 3.71
C ALA A 158 14.96 6.57 3.14
N SER A 159 16.10 6.97 2.57
CA SER A 159 16.28 8.29 1.95
C SER A 159 15.38 8.58 0.73
N GLN A 160 14.70 7.55 0.18
CA GLN A 160 13.68 7.69 -0.85
C GLN A 160 12.26 7.85 -0.28
N CYS A 161 12.04 7.58 1.02
CA CYS A 161 10.72 7.72 1.63
C CYS A 161 10.19 9.16 1.59
N LYS A 162 11.08 10.17 1.58
CA LYS A 162 10.74 11.59 1.33
C LYS A 162 9.99 11.85 0.01
N ASN A 163 10.07 10.93 -0.96
CA ASN A 163 9.36 11.04 -2.25
C ASN A 163 7.88 10.58 -2.15
N LEU A 164 7.52 9.90 -1.07
CA LEU A 164 6.14 9.50 -0.80
C LEU A 164 5.36 10.68 -0.19
N PRO A 165 4.02 10.69 -0.31
CA PRO A 165 3.16 11.65 0.39
C PRO A 165 3.47 11.70 1.89
N GLY A 166 3.50 12.89 2.49
CA GLY A 166 3.86 13.10 3.90
C GLY A 166 3.20 12.12 4.90
N PRO A 167 1.88 11.87 4.83
CA PRO A 167 1.20 10.91 5.69
C PRO A 167 1.66 9.45 5.57
N LEU A 168 2.50 9.10 4.59
CA LEU A 168 3.00 7.75 4.30
C LEU A 168 4.51 7.59 4.52
N GLN A 169 5.21 8.64 4.95
CA GLN A 169 6.68 8.61 5.10
C GLN A 169 7.10 7.78 6.33
N GLU A 170 6.39 7.89 7.45
CA GLU A 170 6.67 7.16 8.70
C GLU A 170 6.65 5.63 8.51
N GLY A 171 5.59 5.09 7.90
CA GLY A 171 5.49 3.65 7.59
C GLY A 171 6.43 3.19 6.48
N CYS A 172 6.94 4.09 5.64
CA CYS A 172 8.01 3.79 4.68
C CYS A 172 9.36 3.67 5.40
N GLU A 173 9.70 4.62 6.27
CA GLU A 173 10.94 4.61 7.05
C GLU A 173 10.99 3.43 8.02
N TRP A 174 9.85 3.06 8.61
CA TRP A 174 9.67 1.85 9.42
C TRP A 174 10.19 0.57 8.75
N ARG A 175 10.05 0.44 7.41
CA ARG A 175 10.56 -0.69 6.64
C ARG A 175 12.07 -0.91 6.83
N PHE A 176 12.81 0.17 7.00
CA PHE A 176 14.28 0.20 7.04
C PHE A 176 14.85 0.24 8.46
N SER A 177 14.03 -0.01 9.48
CA SER A 177 14.42 0.02 10.89
C SER A 177 15.21 -1.24 11.33
N ASP A 178 14.50 -2.33 11.61
CA ASP A 178 15.02 -3.55 12.25
C ASP A 178 14.60 -4.83 11.51
N TRP A 179 13.91 -4.69 10.38
CA TRP A 179 13.55 -5.78 9.47
C TRP A 179 14.68 -6.03 8.46
N GLY A 180 15.03 -7.30 8.27
CA GLY A 180 15.85 -7.71 7.12
C GLY A 180 15.04 -7.79 5.83
N ASP A 181 15.70 -8.03 4.70
CA ASP A 181 15.01 -8.13 3.41
C ASP A 181 14.19 -9.43 3.31
N ASN A 182 12.91 -9.30 2.92
CA ASN A 182 11.90 -10.36 2.80
C ASN A 182 11.99 -11.51 3.84
N PRO A 183 11.67 -11.26 5.13
CA PRO A 183 11.80 -12.21 6.23
C PRO A 183 11.16 -13.61 6.00
N VAL A 184 11.86 -14.64 6.46
CA VAL A 184 11.44 -16.04 6.34
C VAL A 184 10.62 -16.44 7.57
N LEU A 185 9.39 -16.91 7.33
CA LEU A 185 8.49 -17.40 8.38
C LEU A 185 9.07 -18.64 9.07
N LYS A 186 9.07 -18.62 10.41
CA LYS A 186 9.44 -19.74 11.28
C LYS A 186 8.36 -20.84 11.33
N GLY A 187 7.14 -20.54 10.87
CA GLY A 187 6.01 -21.45 10.76
C GLY A 187 4.74 -20.72 10.31
N SER A 188 3.62 -21.44 10.22
CA SER A 188 2.32 -20.86 9.83
C SER A 188 1.84 -19.80 10.83
N PRO A 189 1.30 -18.65 10.37
CA PRO A 189 0.70 -17.67 11.26
C PRO A 189 -0.47 -18.24 12.06
N LYS A 190 -0.56 -17.87 13.34
CA LYS A 190 -1.55 -18.40 14.30
C LYS A 190 -2.62 -17.35 14.58
N ARG A 191 -3.90 -17.70 14.45
CA ARG A 191 -5.00 -16.77 14.77
C ARG A 191 -4.94 -16.34 16.24
N VAL A 192 -5.05 -15.04 16.49
CA VAL A 192 -5.13 -14.41 17.81
C VAL A 192 -6.28 -13.40 17.83
N ARG A 193 -6.79 -13.08 19.02
CA ARG A 193 -7.75 -11.98 19.20
C ARG A 193 -7.09 -10.65 18.87
N CYS A 194 -7.80 -9.78 18.15
CA CYS A 194 -7.21 -8.54 17.67
C CYS A 194 -6.82 -7.57 18.81
N PRO A 195 -5.59 -7.00 18.78
CA PRO A 195 -5.21 -5.77 19.47
C PRO A 195 -6.21 -4.63 19.27
N LYS A 196 -6.48 -3.84 20.32
CA LYS A 196 -7.31 -2.63 20.21
C LYS A 196 -6.77 -1.70 19.12
N SER A 197 -5.47 -1.41 19.15
CA SER A 197 -4.77 -0.51 18.23
C SER A 197 -4.92 -0.84 16.73
N LEU A 198 -5.17 -2.11 16.37
CA LEU A 198 -5.49 -2.49 15.00
C LEU A 198 -6.93 -2.15 14.64
N ILE A 199 -7.89 -2.41 15.54
CA ILE A 199 -9.31 -2.03 15.40
C ILE A 199 -9.50 -0.50 15.46
N ASP A 200 -8.68 0.20 16.24
CA ASP A 200 -8.64 1.66 16.36
C ASP A 200 -8.24 2.35 15.03
N ARG A 201 -7.41 1.67 14.23
CA ARG A 201 -6.94 2.12 12.90
C ARG A 201 -7.80 1.61 11.74
N SER A 202 -8.19 0.34 11.76
CA SER A 202 -8.94 -0.30 10.68
C SER A 202 -10.43 -0.16 10.83
N GLY A 203 -10.94 0.08 12.03
CA GLY A 203 -12.37 0.11 12.31
C GLY A 203 -13.09 -1.23 12.34
N CYS A 204 -12.43 -2.34 11.96
CA CYS A 204 -13.06 -3.64 11.79
C CYS A 204 -12.76 -4.60 12.95
N GLN A 205 -13.80 -5.29 13.43
CA GLN A 205 -13.67 -6.42 14.36
C GLN A 205 -14.66 -7.52 13.98
N ARG A 206 -14.21 -8.78 13.97
CA ARG A 206 -15.07 -9.96 13.75
C ARG A 206 -15.94 -10.26 14.96
N LYS A 207 -17.14 -10.80 14.72
CA LYS A 207 -18.08 -11.25 15.77
C LYS A 207 -17.59 -12.48 16.54
N ASP A 208 -16.65 -13.23 15.97
CA ASP A 208 -16.01 -14.42 16.58
C ASP A 208 -14.62 -14.12 17.16
N ASP A 209 -14.14 -12.88 17.14
CA ASP A 209 -12.78 -12.52 17.59
C ASP A 209 -12.54 -12.83 19.08
N ASN A 210 -13.59 -12.73 19.90
CA ASN A 210 -13.56 -13.12 21.31
C ASN A 210 -13.41 -14.64 21.55
N THR A 211 -13.62 -15.48 20.54
CA THR A 211 -13.36 -16.94 20.63
C THR A 211 -11.87 -17.26 20.49
N ALA A 212 -11.09 -16.38 19.86
CA ALA A 212 -9.65 -16.53 19.77
C ALA A 212 -8.98 -16.15 21.11
N SER A 213 -7.87 -16.82 21.42
CA SER A 213 -6.98 -16.46 22.53
C SER A 213 -6.29 -15.13 22.25
N ALA A 214 -6.04 -14.34 23.30
CA ALA A 214 -5.14 -13.19 23.22
C ALA A 214 -3.70 -13.64 22.93
N TYR A 215 -2.87 -12.72 22.41
CA TYR A 215 -1.42 -12.93 22.39
C TYR A 215 -0.89 -13.05 23.83
N SER A 216 -0.01 -14.03 24.06
CA SER A 216 0.50 -14.39 25.40
C SER A 216 1.91 -13.88 25.70
N GLY A 217 2.57 -13.22 24.74
CA GLY A 217 3.86 -12.57 24.97
C GLY A 217 3.71 -11.17 25.58
N ARG A 218 4.84 -10.49 25.77
CA ARG A 218 4.87 -9.10 26.22
C ARG A 218 4.27 -8.20 25.12
N ILE A 219 3.37 -7.30 25.52
CA ILE A 219 2.62 -6.40 24.62
C ILE A 219 2.13 -5.19 25.43
N SER A 220 2.01 -4.02 24.79
CA SER A 220 1.63 -2.78 25.46
C SER A 220 0.12 -2.73 25.80
N SER A 221 -0.32 -1.81 26.67
CA SER A 221 -1.72 -1.66 27.07
C SER A 221 -2.65 -1.26 25.91
N GLU A 222 -2.10 -0.59 24.91
CA GLU A 222 -2.74 -0.10 23.68
C GLU A 222 -2.87 -1.25 22.67
N ASN A 223 -1.86 -2.14 22.65
CA ASN A 223 -1.80 -3.32 21.80
C ASN A 223 -2.42 -4.57 22.44
N ALA A 224 -2.84 -4.50 23.71
CA ALA A 224 -3.55 -5.58 24.38
C ALA A 224 -4.83 -5.97 23.62
N ALA A 225 -5.19 -7.27 23.67
CA ALA A 225 -6.33 -7.81 22.96
C ALA A 225 -7.66 -7.12 23.37
N ALA A 226 -8.49 -6.85 22.37
CA ALA A 226 -9.71 -6.08 22.54
C ALA A 226 -10.88 -6.91 23.14
N PRO A 227 -11.85 -6.27 23.81
CA PRO A 227 -13.13 -6.90 24.10
C PRO A 227 -13.95 -7.08 22.81
N ALA A 228 -15.00 -7.90 22.85
CA ALA A 228 -16.01 -7.90 21.78
C ALA A 228 -16.72 -6.54 21.71
N GLN A 229 -17.08 -6.09 20.51
CA GLN A 229 -17.69 -4.77 20.27
C GLN A 229 -16.82 -3.62 20.81
N HIS A 230 -15.49 -3.71 20.60
CA HIS A 230 -14.56 -2.68 21.04
C HIS A 230 -14.92 -1.30 20.48
N LYS A 231 -15.10 -0.32 21.38
CA LYS A 231 -15.36 1.08 21.02
C LYS A 231 -14.06 1.72 20.56
N ARG A 232 -13.80 1.63 19.26
CA ARG A 232 -12.59 2.15 18.60
C ARG A 232 -12.31 3.61 18.92
N ASP A 233 -11.04 3.95 19.20
CA ASP A 233 -10.58 5.34 19.23
C ASP A 233 -9.92 5.73 17.89
N ARG A 234 -10.65 6.47 17.06
CA ARG A 234 -10.14 6.95 15.78
C ARG A 234 -9.17 8.15 15.91
N SER A 235 -8.85 8.62 17.12
CA SER A 235 -7.84 9.70 17.31
C SER A 235 -6.49 9.35 16.68
N VAL A 236 -6.11 8.06 16.70
CA VAL A 236 -4.90 7.50 16.07
C VAL A 236 -4.84 7.76 14.56
N CYS A 237 -6.00 7.90 13.90
CA CYS A 237 -6.09 8.22 12.47
C CYS A 237 -6.13 9.72 12.15
N LEU A 238 -6.21 10.59 13.17
CA LEU A 238 -6.23 12.04 13.03
C LEU A 238 -4.90 12.68 13.47
N ALA A 239 -4.15 12.02 14.34
CA ALA A 239 -2.87 12.51 14.87
C ALA A 239 -1.82 12.80 13.76
N GLY A 240 -1.76 11.98 12.71
CA GLY A 240 -0.86 12.18 11.57
C GLY A 240 -1.07 13.51 10.83
N GLY A 241 -2.30 14.06 10.86
CA GLY A 241 -2.62 15.36 10.27
C GLY A 241 -2.12 16.58 11.06
N LYS A 242 -1.56 16.40 12.27
CA LYS A 242 -1.15 17.51 13.15
C LYS A 242 0.35 17.86 13.10
N LYS A 243 1.18 17.15 12.31
CA LYS A 243 2.63 17.42 12.21
C LYS A 243 3.12 17.99 10.88
N GLN A 244 2.30 17.98 9.84
CA GLN A 244 2.56 18.72 8.60
C GLN A 244 1.31 19.48 8.18
N GLY A 245 1.42 20.80 8.05
CA GLY A 245 0.34 21.66 7.59
C GLY A 245 0.12 21.50 6.09
N TYR A 246 -0.59 20.44 5.70
CA TYR A 246 -1.14 20.34 4.35
C TYR A 246 -2.27 21.35 4.20
N SER A 247 -1.90 22.55 3.71
CA SER A 247 -2.86 23.53 3.19
C SER A 247 -3.59 22.94 1.99
N ALA A 248 -4.68 22.24 2.24
CA ALA A 248 -5.72 22.07 1.23
C ALA A 248 -6.09 23.46 0.69
N GLY A 249 -6.28 23.58 -0.63
CA GLY A 249 -6.62 24.83 -1.30
C GLY A 249 -8.02 25.32 -0.94
N GLY A 250 -8.17 25.85 0.28
CA GLY A 250 -9.44 26.28 0.84
C GLY A 250 -9.83 27.66 0.37
N VAL A 251 -10.86 27.75 -0.46
CA VAL A 251 -11.69 28.96 -0.54
C VAL A 251 -12.26 29.21 0.86
N ALA A 252 -11.86 30.30 1.50
CA ALA A 252 -12.07 30.52 2.93
C ALA A 252 -13.54 30.88 3.26
N GLY A 253 -14.36 29.86 3.56
CA GLY A 253 -15.68 30.02 4.14
C GLY A 253 -15.62 30.25 5.66
N THR A 254 -15.23 31.45 6.10
CA THR A 254 -15.29 31.83 7.52
C THR A 254 -16.71 32.22 7.94
N GLY A 255 -17.32 31.45 8.83
CA GLY A 255 -18.59 31.84 9.46
C GLY A 255 -18.39 32.89 10.54
N GLY A 256 -19.20 33.95 10.53
CA GLY A 256 -19.20 34.99 11.56
C GLY A 256 -20.39 35.94 11.43
N THR A 257 -21.22 35.98 12.47
CA THR A 257 -22.00 37.17 12.86
C THR A 257 -21.10 38.01 13.80
N VAL A 258 -21.23 39.33 13.94
CA VAL A 258 -22.39 40.23 13.80
C VAL A 258 -21.95 41.63 13.27
N ASP A 259 -22.93 42.41 12.81
CA ASP A 259 -23.03 43.90 12.88
C ASP A 259 -21.90 44.82 12.35
N GLY A 260 -21.98 45.11 11.04
CA GLY A 260 -22.21 46.45 10.46
C GLY A 260 -21.43 47.71 10.89
N ASP A 261 -20.70 48.29 9.91
CA ASP A 261 -20.77 49.74 9.58
C ASP A 261 -20.48 49.96 8.07
N GLN A 262 -20.62 51.18 7.55
CA GLN A 262 -20.61 51.53 6.13
C GLN A 262 -19.24 51.99 5.60
N GLY A 263 -18.80 51.46 4.46
CA GLY A 263 -17.62 51.96 3.74
C GLY A 263 -17.62 51.58 2.24
N LYS A 264 -17.45 52.56 1.35
CA LYS A 264 -17.35 52.33 -0.11
C LYS A 264 -15.97 51.80 -0.50
N PRO A 265 -15.86 50.89 -1.48
CA PRO A 265 -14.58 50.56 -2.10
C PRO A 265 -14.12 51.69 -3.05
N GLN A 266 -12.83 52.00 -3.02
CA GLN A 266 -12.13 52.65 -4.14
C GLN A 266 -11.36 51.57 -4.91
N GLY A 267 -11.45 51.60 -6.24
CA GLY A 267 -10.75 50.64 -7.11
C GLY A 267 -9.31 51.05 -7.41
N TYR A 268 -8.55 50.12 -7.97
CA TYR A 268 -7.23 50.38 -8.54
C TYR A 268 -7.12 49.76 -9.93
N SER A 269 -6.73 50.55 -10.92
CA SER A 269 -6.49 50.10 -12.31
C SER A 269 -5.04 49.66 -12.50
N PRO A 270 -4.74 48.76 -13.45
CA PRO A 270 -3.36 48.48 -13.86
C PRO A 270 -2.83 49.56 -14.79
N GLU A 271 -1.54 49.90 -14.67
CA GLU A 271 -0.81 50.73 -15.65
C GLU A 271 0.27 49.92 -16.38
N SER A 272 0.50 50.26 -17.65
CA SER A 272 1.43 49.56 -18.55
C SER A 272 2.18 50.54 -19.46
N ALA A 273 3.50 50.72 -19.25
CA ALA A 273 4.45 51.34 -20.19
C ALA A 273 5.91 51.12 -19.73
N GLY A 274 6.96 51.11 -20.57
CA GLY A 274 6.96 51.04 -22.04
C GLY A 274 8.28 51.50 -22.73
N ASN A 275 8.82 50.65 -23.61
CA ASN A 275 9.71 50.92 -24.79
C ASN A 275 11.18 51.42 -24.67
N GLY A 276 11.97 51.00 -25.69
CA GLY A 276 13.37 51.38 -26.02
C GLY A 276 14.25 50.12 -26.27
N LYS A 277 14.52 49.57 -27.47
CA LYS A 277 14.97 50.06 -28.81
C LYS A 277 16.39 50.67 -28.81
N ASP A 278 17.38 50.30 -29.65
CA ASP A 278 17.57 49.27 -30.73
C ASP A 278 19.07 48.75 -30.66
N THR A 279 19.86 48.22 -31.62
CA THR A 279 19.87 47.95 -33.09
C THR A 279 20.82 46.76 -33.48
N GLY A 280 20.39 45.84 -34.37
CA GLY A 280 21.21 45.19 -35.44
C GLY A 280 22.44 44.28 -35.11
N VAL A 281 23.06 43.50 -36.03
CA VAL A 281 22.81 43.12 -37.47
C VAL A 281 23.49 41.75 -37.79
N GLY A 282 22.92 40.93 -38.71
CA GLY A 282 23.59 39.78 -39.42
C GLY A 282 23.18 38.36 -38.95
N SER A 283 22.65 37.39 -39.73
CA SER A 283 22.94 36.83 -41.10
C SER A 283 24.21 35.94 -41.14
N GLY A 284 24.27 34.70 -41.65
CA GLY A 284 23.37 33.70 -42.30
C GLY A 284 24.23 32.46 -42.77
N SER A 285 23.82 31.39 -43.48
CA SER A 285 22.53 30.76 -43.88
C SER A 285 22.79 29.40 -44.62
N GLY A 286 21.95 28.35 -44.46
CA GLY A 286 22.01 27.05 -45.22
C GLY A 286 22.99 25.98 -44.66
N SER A 287 23.03 24.69 -45.09
CA SER A 287 22.15 23.86 -45.94
C SER A 287 22.55 22.36 -45.92
N ASN A 288 21.63 21.42 -46.21
CA ASN A 288 21.82 19.93 -46.35
C ASN A 288 22.02 19.51 -47.84
N PRO A 289 22.23 18.20 -48.19
CA PRO A 289 23.10 17.11 -47.68
C PRO A 289 24.03 16.57 -48.82
N PRO A 290 24.64 15.34 -48.78
CA PRO A 290 23.99 14.11 -49.30
C PRO A 290 24.46 12.76 -48.66
N HIS A 291 24.20 11.63 -49.33
CA HIS A 291 24.19 10.23 -48.82
C HIS A 291 25.48 9.40 -48.89
N SER A 292 25.64 8.50 -47.90
CA SER A 292 26.31 7.18 -47.93
C SER A 292 25.77 6.31 -46.74
N GLY A 293 26.05 5.01 -46.57
CA GLY A 293 26.59 3.99 -47.50
C GLY A 293 27.28 2.81 -46.79
N GLY A 294 26.57 1.70 -46.49
CA GLY A 294 27.13 0.46 -45.88
C GLY A 294 26.04 -0.53 -45.40
N ASP A 295 26.36 -1.82 -45.24
CA ASP A 295 25.37 -2.93 -45.17
C ASP A 295 25.72 -4.08 -44.19
N SER A 296 24.69 -4.83 -43.77
CA SER A 296 24.69 -6.19 -43.18
C SER A 296 25.26 -6.43 -41.76
N GLY A 297 24.75 -7.49 -41.07
CA GLY A 297 25.42 -8.05 -39.87
C GLY A 297 24.57 -8.58 -38.71
N SER A 298 23.64 -9.53 -38.94
CA SER A 298 22.94 -10.23 -37.83
C SER A 298 23.80 -11.36 -37.21
N ALA A 299 23.83 -11.49 -35.88
CA ALA A 299 24.57 -12.56 -35.20
C ALA A 299 23.80 -13.21 -34.03
N GLN A 300 23.78 -14.55 -34.00
CA GLN A 300 23.32 -15.37 -32.88
C GLN A 300 24.50 -15.77 -31.96
N PRO A 301 24.26 -16.07 -30.67
CA PRO A 301 25.23 -16.77 -29.84
C PRO A 301 25.40 -18.25 -30.26
N PRO A 302 26.56 -18.88 -29.98
CA PRO A 302 26.97 -20.14 -30.60
C PRO A 302 26.46 -21.41 -29.88
N ALA A 303 26.64 -22.57 -30.54
CA ALA A 303 26.34 -23.90 -30.03
C ALA A 303 27.60 -24.71 -29.69
N SER A 304 27.46 -25.68 -28.77
CA SER A 304 28.40 -26.76 -28.43
C SER A 304 27.61 -27.84 -27.67
N GLY A 305 27.88 -29.14 -27.73
CA GLY A 305 28.82 -29.91 -28.56
C GLY A 305 29.08 -31.29 -27.92
N ASP A 306 28.69 -32.39 -28.60
CA ASP A 306 28.76 -33.80 -28.17
C ASP A 306 27.98 -34.22 -26.88
N GLY A 307 27.61 -35.50 -26.69
CA GLY A 307 27.65 -36.63 -27.65
C GLY A 307 27.41 -38.03 -27.04
N GLY A 308 26.24 -38.65 -27.30
CA GLY A 308 25.92 -40.06 -27.01
C GLY A 308 25.71 -40.45 -25.53
N GLN A 309 25.11 -41.60 -25.16
CA GLN A 309 24.32 -42.62 -25.89
C GLN A 309 23.54 -43.48 -24.86
N GLY A 310 22.36 -44.05 -25.20
CA GLY A 310 21.86 -45.27 -24.51
C GLY A 310 20.37 -45.38 -24.07
N GLY A 311 19.54 -46.01 -24.91
CA GLY A 311 18.69 -47.15 -24.47
C GLY A 311 17.26 -46.96 -23.90
N ASN A 312 16.27 -47.28 -24.75
CA ASN A 312 15.04 -48.08 -24.48
C ASN A 312 13.93 -47.60 -23.51
N GLY A 313 12.69 -47.56 -24.04
CA GLY A 313 11.49 -48.09 -23.36
C GLY A 313 10.34 -47.09 -23.07
N PRO A 314 9.10 -47.32 -23.55
CA PRO A 314 8.01 -46.34 -23.42
C PRO A 314 6.91 -46.72 -22.40
N LEU A 315 6.33 -45.72 -21.71
CA LEU A 315 5.05 -45.85 -20.99
C LEU A 315 4.12 -44.63 -21.20
N THR A 316 3.09 -44.86 -22.01
CA THR A 316 1.70 -44.34 -21.96
C THR A 316 1.39 -43.02 -21.21
N SER A 317 0.83 -42.06 -21.94
CA SER A 317 0.02 -40.95 -21.39
C SER A 317 -1.32 -41.47 -20.80
N PRO A 318 -2.01 -40.70 -19.93
CA PRO A 318 -3.18 -40.02 -20.49
C PRO A 318 -3.45 -38.59 -19.98
N SER A 319 -4.01 -37.79 -20.88
CA SER A 319 -4.61 -36.47 -20.66
C SER A 319 -5.69 -36.43 -19.56
N ARG A 320 -5.76 -35.33 -18.81
CA ARG A 320 -6.99 -34.80 -18.20
C ARG A 320 -7.06 -33.29 -18.42
N GLY A 321 -8.09 -32.83 -19.13
CA GLY A 321 -8.21 -31.42 -19.55
C GLY A 321 -8.78 -30.48 -18.49
N HIS A 322 -8.38 -29.21 -18.55
CA HIS A 322 -8.92 -28.13 -17.72
C HIS A 322 -10.41 -27.87 -18.03
N LYS A 323 -11.29 -27.92 -17.02
CA LYS A 323 -12.65 -27.38 -17.13
C LYS A 323 -12.64 -25.89 -16.81
N LYS A 324 -13.11 -25.06 -17.74
CA LYS A 324 -13.43 -23.64 -17.50
C LYS A 324 -14.70 -23.55 -16.66
N CYS A 325 -14.67 -22.84 -15.55
CA CYS A 325 -15.91 -22.41 -14.88
C CYS A 325 -16.55 -21.27 -15.68
N ARG A 326 -17.87 -21.33 -15.88
CA ARG A 326 -18.65 -20.22 -16.46
C ARG A 326 -19.07 -19.24 -15.38
N SER A 327 -19.21 -17.98 -15.76
CA SER A 327 -20.02 -17.01 -15.01
C SER A 327 -21.51 -17.37 -15.14
N SER A 328 -22.25 -17.16 -14.06
CA SER A 328 -23.71 -17.12 -13.99
C SER A 328 -24.12 -15.99 -13.06
N HIS A 329 -25.17 -15.28 -13.48
CA HIS A 329 -25.81 -14.10 -12.87
C HIS A 329 -25.78 -14.00 -11.34
#